data_AF-A0A6J8A283-F1
#
_entry.id   AF-A0A6J8A283-F1
#
_cell.length_a   1.000
_cell.length_b   1.000
_cell.length_c   1.000
_cell.angle_alpha   90.00
_cell.angle_beta   90.00
_cell.angle_gamma   90.00
#
_symmetry.space_group_name_H-M   'P 1'
#
loop_
_entity.id
_entity.type
_entity.pdbx_description
1 polymer ?
#
loop_
_entity_poly.entity_id
_entity_poly.type
_entity_poly.pdbx_seq_one_letter_code
_entity_poly.pdbx_strand_id
1 'polypeptide(L)'
;MILAVALLQTCLSAVFIDIALPKRFVTIDTEEKSLGEEITFHPDVNYLQFDVKGQRDAFLQFDFTFLIILGGWGNTKSTLSVGDKILDENHGPVLDHNNYNSFWISWNRSHIYFGQGINSGDNILMFGTSDCFPGVVDIILRSKFRQTVNWIINKADKGIYTK
;
A
#
# COMPACT_ATOMS: atom_id res chain seq x y z
N MET A 1 43.83 -17.57 2.64
CA MET A 1 42.60 -18.31 3.00
C MET A 1 41.49 -17.28 3.12
N ILE A 2 40.65 -17.15 2.09
CA ILE A 2 39.59 -16.15 2.00
C ILE A 2 38.40 -16.70 2.79
N LEU A 3 37.96 -16.00 3.84
CA LEU A 3 36.73 -16.30 4.54
C LEU A 3 35.71 -15.21 4.19
N ALA A 4 34.78 -15.56 3.30
CA ALA A 4 33.56 -14.78 3.08
C ALA A 4 32.62 -15.01 4.27
N VAL A 5 32.19 -13.95 4.94
CA VAL A 5 31.14 -14.00 5.96
C VAL A 5 30.05 -13.03 5.55
N ALA A 6 28.83 -13.57 5.53
CA ALA A 6 27.61 -13.04 4.98
C ALA A 6 27.28 -11.62 5.47
N LEU A 7 26.84 -10.76 4.54
CA LEU A 7 26.10 -9.55 4.82
C LEU A 7 24.74 -9.93 5.42
N LEU A 8 24.65 -9.99 6.74
CA LEU A 8 23.36 -9.83 7.42
C LEU A 8 23.01 -8.34 7.34
N GLN A 9 22.07 -8.00 6.46
CA GLN A 9 21.47 -6.67 6.41
C GLN A 9 20.61 -6.48 7.66
N THR A 10 21.16 -5.87 8.71
CA THR A 10 20.40 -5.48 9.89
C THR A 10 19.60 -4.22 9.60
N CYS A 11 18.28 -4.30 9.71
CA CYS A 11 17.36 -3.17 9.61
C CYS A 11 17.66 -2.17 10.74
N LEU A 12 18.20 -0.99 10.41
CA LEU A 12 18.47 0.08 11.36
C LEU A 12 17.16 0.78 11.74
N SER A 13 16.87 0.85 13.04
CA SER A 13 15.74 1.58 13.60
C SER A 13 15.99 3.09 13.58
N ALA A 14 15.15 3.85 12.88
CA ALA A 14 15.11 5.31 12.98
C ALA A 14 14.11 5.75 14.06
N VAL A 15 14.49 6.81 14.80
CA VAL A 15 13.68 7.46 15.83
C VAL A 15 12.73 8.45 15.16
N PHE A 16 11.44 8.39 15.46
CA PHE A 16 10.44 9.32 14.89
C PHE A 16 9.56 9.96 15.97
N ILE A 17 9.19 11.21 15.71
CA ILE A 17 8.41 12.10 16.57
C ILE A 17 6.92 11.80 16.36
N ASP A 18 6.19 11.53 17.44
CA ASP A 18 4.74 11.31 17.42
C ASP A 18 3.99 12.50 16.85
N ILE A 19 3.31 12.31 15.72
CA ILE A 19 2.28 13.25 15.24
C ILE A 19 0.99 12.48 15.04
N ALA A 20 0.07 12.60 16.00
CA ALA A 20 -1.32 12.18 15.84
C ALA A 20 -1.95 12.98 14.68
N LEU A 21 -2.26 12.33 13.57
CA LEU A 21 -2.81 13.01 12.39
C LEU A 21 -4.35 13.13 12.50
N PRO A 22 -4.93 14.35 12.54
CA PRO A 22 -6.34 14.53 12.23
C PRO A 22 -6.59 14.16 10.76
N LYS A 23 -7.76 13.58 10.45
CA LYS A 23 -8.22 13.19 9.10
C LYS A 23 -7.70 14.14 8.01
N ARG A 24 -6.73 13.70 7.21
CA ARG A 24 -6.18 14.47 6.09
C ARG A 24 -6.76 13.93 4.79
N PHE A 25 -7.51 14.77 4.09
CA PHE A 25 -7.79 14.57 2.67
C PHE A 25 -6.49 14.82 1.91
N VAL A 26 -5.99 13.82 1.20
CA VAL A 26 -4.78 13.94 0.37
C VAL A 26 -5.19 13.68 -1.08
N THR A 27 -5.57 14.76 -1.77
CA THR A 27 -5.90 14.70 -3.20
C THR A 27 -4.62 14.79 -4.00
N ILE A 28 -4.14 13.66 -4.52
CA ILE A 28 -2.96 13.60 -5.39
C ILE A 28 -3.43 13.70 -6.83
N ASP A 29 -3.38 14.89 -7.41
CA ASP A 29 -3.61 15.06 -8.85
C ASP A 29 -2.25 15.16 -9.56
N THR A 30 -1.84 14.08 -10.21
CA THR A 30 -0.60 14.06 -10.99
C THR A 30 -0.86 14.56 -12.42
N GLU A 31 -1.06 15.86 -12.58
CA GLU A 31 -0.80 16.51 -13.86
C GLU A 31 0.67 17.00 -13.88
N GLU A 32 1.43 16.52 -14.86
CA GLU A 32 2.81 16.92 -15.14
C GLU A 32 3.90 16.61 -14.08
N LYS A 33 4.61 15.50 -14.31
CA LYS A 33 6.05 15.35 -14.04
C LYS A 33 6.53 15.86 -12.65
N SER A 34 5.84 15.46 -11.59
CA SER A 34 6.29 15.62 -10.21
C SER A 34 6.12 14.27 -9.51
N LEU A 35 7.06 13.92 -8.65
CA LEU A 35 7.02 12.68 -7.87
C LEU A 35 5.64 12.54 -7.23
N GLY A 36 5.00 11.37 -7.36
CA GLY A 36 3.78 11.08 -6.60
C GLY A 36 4.00 11.39 -5.13
N GLU A 37 2.98 11.89 -4.43
CA GLU A 37 3.14 12.29 -3.04
C GLU A 37 3.54 11.08 -2.19
N GLU A 38 4.64 11.26 -1.46
CA GLU A 38 5.12 10.31 -0.46
C GLU A 38 4.46 10.67 0.87
N ILE A 39 3.72 9.71 1.43
CA ILE A 39 3.10 9.85 2.74
C ILE A 39 3.84 8.90 3.68
N THR A 40 4.75 9.43 4.48
CA THR A 40 5.42 8.65 5.53
C THR A 40 4.43 8.36 6.66
N PHE A 41 4.33 7.09 7.04
CA PHE A 41 3.50 6.63 8.17
C PHE A 41 4.41 6.18 9.32
N HIS A 42 3.88 6.14 10.55
CA HIS A 42 4.67 5.62 11.67
C HIS A 42 4.80 4.08 11.59
N PRO A 43 5.93 3.49 12.05
CA PRO A 43 6.19 2.04 12.02
C PRO A 43 5.21 1.21 12.86
N ASP A 44 4.49 1.90 13.75
CA ASP A 44 3.48 1.37 14.63
C ASP A 44 2.12 1.20 13.93
N VAL A 45 1.93 1.77 12.74
CA VAL A 45 0.73 1.58 11.94
C VAL A 45 0.84 0.23 11.22
N ASN A 46 -0.20 -0.59 11.32
CA ASN A 46 -0.28 -1.86 10.61
C ASN A 46 -1.65 -2.06 9.92
N TYR A 47 -2.35 -0.95 9.75
CA TYR A 47 -3.62 -0.83 9.06
C TYR A 47 -3.75 0.53 8.39
N LEU A 48 -4.16 0.52 7.13
CA LEU A 48 -4.52 1.72 6.37
C LEU A 48 -5.86 1.48 5.68
N GLN A 49 -6.79 2.40 5.86
CA GLN A 49 -8.05 2.48 5.12
C GLN A 49 -8.05 3.74 4.27
N PHE A 50 -8.44 3.58 3.01
CA PHE A 50 -8.47 4.67 2.06
C PHE A 50 -9.60 4.48 1.04
N ASP A 51 -10.05 5.58 0.46
CA ASP A 51 -10.86 5.55 -0.74
C ASP A 51 -10.01 5.94 -1.94
N VAL A 52 -10.27 5.30 -3.07
CA VAL A 52 -9.61 5.63 -4.34
C VAL A 52 -10.64 5.74 -5.45
N LYS A 53 -10.48 6.76 -6.29
CA LYS A 53 -11.26 7.00 -7.50
C LYS A 53 -10.30 7.20 -8.65
N GLY A 54 -10.46 6.42 -9.72
CA GLY A 54 -9.57 6.47 -10.87
C GLY A 54 -10.01 5.50 -11.96
N GLN A 55 -9.54 5.69 -13.19
CA GLN A 55 -9.93 4.82 -14.29
C GLN A 55 -9.19 3.47 -14.26
N ARG A 56 -7.91 3.46 -13.86
CA ARG A 56 -6.99 2.31 -13.88
C ARG A 56 -5.65 2.70 -13.25
N ASP A 57 -4.79 1.70 -13.04
CA ASP A 57 -3.38 1.85 -12.71
C ASP A 57 -3.12 2.76 -11.50
N ALA A 58 -3.80 2.49 -10.38
CA ALA A 58 -3.49 3.12 -9.10
C ALA A 58 -2.43 2.28 -8.36
N PHE A 59 -1.34 2.91 -7.95
CA PHE A 59 -0.20 2.25 -7.33
C PHE A 59 -0.09 2.63 -5.86
N LEU A 60 0.11 1.64 -5.02
CA LEU A 60 0.34 1.77 -3.59
C LEU A 60 1.62 0.99 -3.26
N GLN A 61 2.68 1.69 -2.85
CA GLN A 61 4.00 1.11 -2.60
C GLN A 61 4.36 1.23 -1.11
N PHE A 62 4.92 0.16 -0.53
CA PHE A 62 5.37 0.13 0.87
C PHE A 62 6.88 -0.11 0.95
N ASP A 63 7.62 0.77 1.65
CA ASP A 63 9.08 0.70 1.87
C ASP A 63 9.88 0.37 0.60
N PHE A 64 9.39 0.84 -0.54
CA PHE A 64 9.87 0.51 -1.88
C PHE A 64 9.85 -0.98 -2.28
N THR A 65 9.44 -1.88 -1.39
CA THR A 65 9.57 -3.33 -1.54
C THR A 65 8.27 -3.97 -2.01
N PHE A 66 7.14 -3.59 -1.42
CA PHE A 66 5.83 -4.11 -1.80
C PHE A 66 5.15 -3.14 -2.74
N LEU A 67 4.50 -3.68 -3.76
CA LEU A 67 3.70 -2.91 -4.68
C LEU A 67 2.32 -3.53 -4.83
N ILE A 68 1.31 -2.69 -4.64
CA ILE A 68 -0.06 -3.00 -5.01
C ILE A 68 -0.41 -2.17 -6.23
N ILE A 69 -0.88 -2.84 -7.27
CA ILE A 69 -1.46 -2.21 -8.46
C ILE A 69 -2.96 -2.49 -8.41
N LEU A 70 -3.77 -1.44 -8.33
CA LEU A 70 -5.23 -1.54 -8.43
C LEU A 70 -5.67 -1.17 -9.84
N GLY A 71 -6.51 -2.02 -10.42
CA GLY A 71 -7.08 -1.77 -11.73
C GLY A 71 -6.03 -1.69 -12.84
N GLY A 72 -4.99 -2.51 -12.75
CA GLY A 72 -4.04 -2.75 -13.83
C GLY A 72 -4.69 -3.36 -15.09
N TRP A 73 -3.92 -3.42 -16.19
CA TRP A 73 -4.37 -3.99 -17.48
C TRP A 73 -5.70 -3.42 -17.97
N GLY A 74 -5.90 -2.11 -17.79
CA GLY A 74 -7.15 -1.45 -18.15
C GLY A 74 -8.30 -1.75 -17.18
N ASN A 75 -7.99 -1.79 -15.87
CA ASN A 75 -8.94 -2.11 -14.81
C ASN A 75 -9.54 -3.52 -14.91
N THR A 76 -8.71 -4.50 -15.31
CA THR A 76 -9.12 -5.91 -15.40
C THR A 76 -8.39 -6.81 -14.41
N LYS A 77 -7.33 -6.30 -13.77
CA LYS A 77 -6.52 -7.06 -12.83
C LYS A 77 -5.85 -6.16 -11.80
N SER A 78 -5.80 -6.62 -10.57
CA SER A 78 -5.01 -6.02 -9.49
C SER A 78 -3.96 -7.02 -9.01
N THR A 79 -2.81 -6.53 -8.55
CA THR A 79 -1.70 -7.40 -8.13
C THR A 79 -1.07 -6.90 -6.85
N LEU A 80 -0.65 -7.82 -6.00
CA LEU A 80 0.24 -7.60 -4.87
C LEU A 80 1.58 -8.26 -5.20
N SER A 81 2.69 -7.51 -5.13
CA SER A 81 4.03 -8.03 -5.41
C SER A 81 5.07 -7.60 -4.39
N VAL A 82 6.17 -8.36 -4.35
CA VAL A 82 7.43 -8.05 -3.66
C VAL A 82 8.54 -8.03 -4.67
N GLY A 83 9.12 -6.85 -4.91
CA GLY A 83 9.95 -6.63 -6.09
C GLY A 83 9.22 -7.11 -7.35
N ASP A 84 9.86 -8.00 -8.12
CA ASP A 84 9.31 -8.55 -9.37
C ASP A 84 8.41 -9.79 -9.16
N LYS A 85 8.28 -10.29 -7.93
CA LYS A 85 7.47 -11.49 -7.65
C LYS A 85 6.06 -11.10 -7.28
N ILE A 86 5.08 -11.53 -8.10
CA ILE A 86 3.65 -11.46 -7.74
C ILE A 86 3.39 -12.47 -6.61
N LEU A 87 2.83 -11.98 -5.50
CA LEU A 87 2.37 -12.81 -4.39
C LEU A 87 0.95 -13.31 -4.63
N ASP A 88 0.08 -12.42 -5.13
CA ASP A 88 -1.32 -12.72 -5.41
C ASP A 88 -1.93 -11.72 -6.40
N GLU A 89 -3.05 -12.09 -7.00
CA GLU A 89 -3.74 -11.29 -8.00
C GLU A 89 -5.26 -11.43 -7.90
N ASN A 90 -5.96 -10.30 -8.07
CA ASN A 90 -7.40 -10.25 -8.14
C ASN A 90 -7.84 -9.89 -9.56
N HIS A 91 -8.78 -10.65 -10.13
CA HIS A 91 -9.31 -10.42 -11.46
C HIS A 91 -10.63 -9.66 -11.43
N GLY A 92 -10.80 -8.75 -12.39
CA GLY A 92 -11.98 -7.89 -12.52
C GLY A 92 -11.71 -6.44 -12.14
N PRO A 93 -12.66 -5.54 -12.45
CA PRO A 93 -12.53 -4.13 -12.14
C PRO A 93 -12.68 -3.88 -10.65
N VAL A 94 -11.76 -3.08 -10.09
CA VAL A 94 -11.84 -2.63 -8.70
C VAL A 94 -11.90 -1.11 -8.60
N LEU A 95 -11.48 -0.38 -9.64
CA LEU A 95 -11.55 1.07 -9.67
C LEU A 95 -12.79 1.56 -10.44
N ASP A 96 -13.29 2.73 -10.06
CA ASP A 96 -14.34 3.45 -10.76
C ASP A 96 -13.85 4.88 -11.03
N HIS A 97 -14.11 5.39 -12.24
CA HIS A 97 -13.69 6.72 -12.66
C HIS A 97 -14.51 7.83 -11.97
N ASN A 98 -15.78 7.57 -11.70
CA ASN A 98 -16.75 8.52 -11.17
C ASN A 98 -16.92 8.38 -9.66
N ASN A 99 -16.76 7.18 -9.12
CA ASN A 99 -17.04 6.87 -7.72
C ASN A 99 -15.78 6.49 -6.95
N TYR A 100 -15.76 6.86 -5.68
CA TYR A 100 -14.77 6.38 -4.74
C TYR A 100 -15.11 4.96 -4.31
N ASN A 101 -14.13 4.08 -4.41
CA ASN A 101 -14.20 2.73 -3.84
C ASN A 101 -13.30 2.66 -2.61
N SER A 102 -13.84 2.13 -1.52
CA SER A 102 -13.12 1.95 -0.26
C SER A 102 -12.28 0.69 -0.28
N PHE A 103 -11.08 0.79 0.25
CA PHE A 103 -10.16 -0.32 0.44
C PHE A 103 -9.50 -0.23 1.80
N TRP A 104 -8.99 -1.38 2.21
CA TRP A 104 -8.19 -1.50 3.41
C TRP A 104 -7.00 -2.40 3.13
N ILE A 105 -5.93 -2.13 3.84
CA ILE A 105 -4.75 -2.96 3.88
C ILE A 105 -4.30 -3.11 5.32
N SER A 106 -3.99 -4.35 5.69
CA SER A 106 -3.39 -4.66 6.98
C SER A 106 -2.18 -5.52 6.78
N TRP A 107 -1.16 -5.29 7.60
CA TRP A 107 0.03 -6.11 7.61
C TRP A 107 0.37 -6.50 9.05
N ASN A 108 1.13 -7.57 9.16
CA ASN A 108 1.82 -7.95 10.37
C ASN A 108 3.14 -8.60 9.97
N ARG A 109 3.94 -9.03 10.96
CA ARG A 109 5.31 -9.54 10.81
C ARG A 109 5.60 -10.40 9.57
N SER A 110 4.63 -11.18 9.09
CA SER A 110 4.83 -12.05 7.92
C SER A 110 3.69 -12.06 6.92
N HIS A 111 2.60 -11.30 7.15
CA HIS A 111 1.42 -11.33 6.29
C HIS A 111 0.99 -9.93 5.89
N ILE A 112 0.49 -9.82 4.67
CA ILE A 112 -0.27 -8.68 4.18
C ILE A 112 -1.63 -9.16 3.66
N TYR A 113 -2.65 -8.38 3.97
CA TYR A 113 -4.01 -8.59 3.52
C TYR A 113 -4.50 -7.31 2.89
N PHE A 114 -5.03 -7.42 1.69
CA PHE A 114 -5.65 -6.33 0.97
C PHE A 114 -7.10 -6.70 0.67
N GLY A 115 -8.03 -5.82 1.03
CA GLY A 115 -9.44 -6.05 0.80
C GLY A 115 -10.19 -4.79 0.43
N GLN A 116 -11.45 -4.99 0.02
CA GLN A 116 -12.34 -3.93 -0.41
C GLN A 116 -13.45 -3.72 0.62
N GLY A 117 -13.77 -2.46 0.87
CA GLY A 117 -14.77 -2.03 1.85
C GLY A 117 -14.17 -1.21 2.98
N ILE A 118 -14.99 -1.00 4.02
CA ILE A 118 -14.68 -0.09 5.13
C ILE A 118 -14.08 -0.85 6.32
N ASN A 119 -14.44 -2.13 6.51
CA ASN A 119 -13.97 -2.94 7.63
C ASN A 119 -12.83 -3.85 7.22
N SER A 120 -11.80 -3.93 8.06
CA SER A 120 -10.74 -4.93 7.92
C SER A 120 -11.30 -6.34 7.97
N GLY A 121 -10.84 -7.19 7.05
CA GLY A 121 -11.23 -8.61 6.95
C GLY A 121 -12.43 -8.89 6.07
N ASP A 122 -13.19 -7.87 5.70
CA ASP A 122 -14.25 -8.01 4.70
C ASP A 122 -13.66 -8.03 3.29
N ASN A 123 -14.18 -8.93 2.44
CA ASN A 123 -13.89 -9.01 1.01
C ASN A 123 -12.39 -8.91 0.68
N ILE A 124 -11.61 -9.85 1.23
CA ILE A 124 -10.19 -9.99 0.95
C ILE A 124 -10.03 -10.26 -0.55
N LEU A 125 -9.30 -9.36 -1.22
CA LEU A 125 -9.02 -9.46 -2.65
C LEU A 125 -7.68 -10.13 -2.92
N MET A 126 -6.68 -9.82 -2.10
CA MET A 126 -5.31 -10.33 -2.27
C MET A 126 -4.66 -10.56 -0.91
N PHE A 127 -3.83 -11.59 -0.80
CA PHE A 127 -3.03 -11.84 0.39
C PHE A 127 -1.60 -12.23 0.02
N GLY A 128 -0.64 -12.02 0.93
CA GLY A 128 0.71 -12.46 0.69
C GLY A 128 1.47 -12.72 1.97
N THR A 129 2.46 -13.61 1.88
CA THR A 129 3.43 -13.84 2.95
C THR A 129 4.81 -13.43 2.51
N SER A 130 5.55 -12.74 3.38
CA SER A 130 6.96 -12.43 3.15
C SER A 130 7.70 -12.28 4.48
N ASP A 131 8.97 -12.69 4.50
CA ASP A 131 9.84 -12.49 5.67
C ASP A 131 10.31 -11.02 5.78
N CYS A 132 10.02 -10.20 4.76
CA CYS A 132 10.41 -8.80 4.68
C CYS A 132 9.30 -7.81 5.09
N PHE A 133 8.45 -8.15 6.08
CA PHE A 133 7.51 -7.21 6.71
C PHE A 133 7.98 -6.64 8.08
N PRO A 134 9.21 -6.10 8.25
CA PRO A 134 9.54 -5.37 9.46
C PRO A 134 9.00 -3.93 9.34
N GLY A 135 7.90 -3.65 10.06
CA GLY A 135 7.44 -2.30 10.41
C GLY A 135 7.46 -1.28 9.26
N VAL A 136 6.43 -1.31 8.42
CA VAL A 136 6.24 -0.35 7.31
C VAL A 136 6.54 1.08 7.77
N VAL A 137 7.51 1.72 7.13
CA VAL A 137 7.94 3.08 7.44
C VAL A 137 7.33 4.07 6.45
N ASP A 138 7.28 3.72 5.16
CA ASP A 138 6.84 4.63 4.10
C ASP A 138 5.77 4.00 3.22
N ILE A 139 4.72 4.76 2.94
CA ILE A 139 3.68 4.41 1.98
C ILE A 139 3.63 5.48 0.89
N ILE A 140 3.74 5.06 -0.35
CA ILE A 140 3.74 5.97 -1.49
C ILE A 140 2.54 5.68 -2.37
N LEU A 141 1.74 6.72 -2.61
CA LEU A 141 0.57 6.67 -3.47
C LEU A 141 0.91 7.28 -4.82
N ARG A 142 0.66 6.53 -5.90
CA ARG A 142 1.00 6.97 -7.26
C ARG A 142 -0.07 6.56 -8.26
N SER A 143 -0.02 7.19 -9.41
CA SER A 143 -0.79 6.83 -10.61
C SER A 143 0.17 6.67 -11.79
N LYS A 144 -0.32 6.06 -12.87
CA LYS A 144 0.42 6.06 -14.14
C LYS A 144 0.35 7.42 -14.82
N PHE A 145 1.36 7.74 -15.65
CA PHE A 145 1.39 8.92 -16.49
C PHE A 145 0.08 9.12 -17.30
N ARG A 146 -0.46 10.35 -17.26
CA ARG A 146 -1.75 10.74 -17.88
C ARG A 146 -2.98 10.01 -17.34
N GLN A 147 -2.93 9.56 -16.08
CA GLN A 147 -4.09 9.07 -15.36
C GLN A 147 -4.24 9.86 -14.07
N THR A 148 -5.45 10.36 -13.81
CA THR A 148 -5.80 10.98 -12.54
C THR A 148 -6.37 9.90 -11.63
N VAL A 149 -5.76 9.75 -10.45
CA VAL A 149 -6.24 8.87 -9.39
C VAL A 149 -6.34 9.71 -8.13
N ASN A 150 -7.54 9.85 -7.60
CA ASN A 150 -7.81 10.60 -6.39
C ASN A 150 -7.83 9.65 -5.20
N TRP A 151 -7.19 10.06 -4.11
CA TRP A 151 -7.10 9.27 -2.89
C TRP A 151 -7.74 10.03 -1.73
N ILE A 152 -8.29 9.29 -0.77
CA ILE A 152 -8.75 9.83 0.51
C ILE A 152 -8.23 8.89 1.58
N ILE A 153 -7.38 9.36 2.48
CA ILE A 153 -6.93 8.57 3.63
C ILE A 153 -7.95 8.71 4.74
N ASN A 154 -8.67 7.62 5.02
CA ASN A 154 -9.75 7.59 6.00
C ASN A 154 -9.24 7.29 7.40
N LYS A 155 -8.31 6.33 7.51
CA LYS A 155 -7.78 5.87 8.79
C LYS A 155 -6.39 5.25 8.59
N ALA A 156 -5.46 5.58 9.47
CA ALA A 156 -4.19 4.88 9.63
C ALA A 156 -3.97 4.65 11.13
N ASP A 157 -3.81 3.40 11.55
CA ASP A 157 -3.83 3.03 12.98
C ASP A 157 -3.08 1.71 13.24
N LYS A 158 -2.91 1.37 14.52
CA LYS A 158 -2.60 0.00 14.96
C LYS A 158 -3.79 -0.90 14.62
N GLY A 159 -3.67 -1.65 13.53
CA GLY A 159 -4.54 -2.73 13.13
C GLY A 159 -4.56 -3.85 14.15
N ILE A 160 -5.69 -4.00 14.84
CA ILE A 160 -5.96 -5.12 15.73
C ILE A 160 -6.47 -6.29 14.88
N TYR A 161 -5.58 -7.00 14.21
CA TYR A 161 -5.92 -8.33 13.68
C TYR A 161 -5.68 -9.37 14.78
N THR A 162 -6.63 -9.49 15.71
CA THR A 162 -6.74 -10.68 16.57
C THR A 162 -7.63 -11.69 15.87
N LYS A 163 -7.02 -12.79 15.43
CA LYS A 163 -7.76 -14.00 15.02
C LYS A 163 -8.53 -14.57 16.21
#